data_AF-A0A2S8YMH9-F1
#
_entry.id   AF-A0A2S8YMH9-F1
#
_cell.length_a   1.000
_cell.length_b   1.000
_cell.length_c   1.000
_cell.angle_alpha   90.00
_cell.angle_beta   90.00
_cell.angle_gamma   90.00
#
_symmetry.space_group_name_H-M   'P 1'
#
loop_
_entity.id
_entity.type
_entity.pdbx_description
1 polymer ?
#
loop_
_entity_poly.entity_id
_entity_poly.type
_entity_poly.pdbx_seq_one_letter_code
_entity_poly.pdbx_strand_id
1 'polypeptide(L)'
;MSNVDDNEPQDELDQLAAEYVLGTLAAGPRTEFEHHMSHDAELKALVDSWEPRLTVEPALLPVQLPPSGLWPRIKCWLHHSR
;
A
#
# COMPACT_ATOMS: atom_id res chain seq x y z
N MET A 1 -16.05 -8.57 33.81
CA MET A 1 -14.75 -8.47 33.14
C MET A 1 -14.56 -9.73 32.30
N SER A 2 -15.02 -9.70 31.06
CA SER A 2 -14.73 -10.69 30.00
C SER A 2 -15.25 -10.09 28.72
N ASN A 3 -14.46 -10.25 27.65
CA ASN A 3 -14.78 -10.26 26.22
C ASN A 3 -13.52 -9.79 25.48
N VAL A 4 -12.44 -10.56 25.65
CA VAL A 4 -11.31 -10.61 24.72
C VAL A 4 -11.50 -11.95 23.99
N ASP A 5 -11.13 -11.99 22.71
CA ASP A 5 -11.10 -13.16 21.81
C ASP A 5 -12.35 -13.53 21.00
N ASP A 6 -12.73 -12.68 20.04
CA ASP A 6 -13.46 -13.13 18.83
C ASP A 6 -12.93 -12.48 17.53
N ASN A 7 -11.79 -11.75 17.59
CA ASN A 7 -11.29 -10.95 16.44
C ASN A 7 -9.78 -11.06 16.16
N GLU A 8 -9.06 -12.03 16.74
CA GLU A 8 -7.62 -12.23 16.45
C GLU A 8 -7.29 -12.44 14.95
N PRO A 9 -8.02 -13.28 14.17
CA PRO A 9 -7.65 -13.51 12.78
C PRO A 9 -7.83 -12.28 11.90
N GLN A 10 -8.78 -11.40 12.24
CA GLN A 10 -9.03 -10.19 11.46
C GLN A 10 -8.00 -9.09 11.75
N ASP A 11 -7.54 -9.01 13.00
CA ASP A 11 -6.47 -8.10 13.40
C ASP A 11 -5.12 -8.51 12.78
N GLU A 12 -4.84 -9.82 12.69
CA GLU A 12 -3.67 -10.35 11.96
C GLU A 12 -3.72 -10.02 10.46
N LEU A 13 -4.89 -10.12 9.83
CA LEU A 13 -5.08 -9.77 8.42
C LEU A 13 -4.96 -8.26 8.16
N ASP A 14 -5.50 -7.40 9.06
CA ASP A 14 -5.30 -5.94 8.94
C ASP A 14 -3.83 -5.56 9.09
N GLN A 15 -3.08 -6.24 9.98
CA GLN A 15 -1.65 -6.04 10.14
C GLN A 15 -0.86 -6.49 8.89
N LEU A 16 -1.16 -7.66 8.32
CA LEU A 16 -0.54 -8.09 7.06
C LEU A 16 -0.84 -7.13 5.90
N ALA A 17 -2.09 -6.65 5.81
CA ALA A 17 -2.48 -5.64 4.83
C ALA A 17 -1.69 -4.32 5.04
N ALA A 18 -1.49 -3.90 6.30
CA ALA A 18 -0.66 -2.74 6.64
C ALA A 18 0.76 -2.87 6.11
N GLU A 19 1.41 -4.00 6.41
CA GLU A 19 2.79 -4.28 6.01
C GLU A 19 2.94 -4.37 4.49
N TYR A 20 1.94 -4.93 3.82
CA TYR A 20 1.89 -4.99 2.36
C TYR A 20 1.80 -3.59 1.74
N VAL A 21 0.87 -2.74 2.21
CA VAL A 21 0.64 -1.39 1.68
C VAL A 21 1.82 -0.46 1.97
N LEU A 22 2.41 -0.54 3.17
CA LEU A 22 3.61 0.22 3.54
C LEU A 22 4.87 -0.29 2.81
N GLY A 23 4.79 -1.46 2.17
CA GLY A 23 5.90 -2.09 1.47
C GLY A 23 6.99 -2.64 2.40
N THR A 24 6.67 -2.86 3.68
CA THR A 24 7.59 -3.43 4.69
C THR A 24 7.53 -4.95 4.72
N LEU A 25 6.54 -5.56 4.07
CA LEU A 25 6.42 -7.02 3.95
C LEU A 25 7.57 -7.60 3.12
N ALA A 26 8.21 -8.66 3.66
CA ALA A 26 9.31 -9.33 2.98
C ALA A 26 8.87 -9.97 1.65
N ALA A 27 9.82 -10.13 0.71
CA ALA A 27 9.51 -10.54 -0.67
C ALA A 27 8.78 -11.90 -0.79
N GLY A 28 9.08 -12.87 0.08
CA GLY A 28 8.40 -14.18 0.09
C GLY A 28 6.92 -14.07 0.51
N PRO A 29 6.63 -13.60 1.74
CA PRO A 29 5.26 -13.39 2.22
C PRO A 29 4.43 -12.46 1.32
N ARG A 30 5.06 -11.48 0.66
CA ARG A 30 4.38 -10.62 -0.32
C ARG A 30 3.79 -11.42 -1.48
N THR A 31 4.55 -12.32 -2.10
CA THR A 31 4.04 -13.09 -3.25
C THR A 31 2.89 -14.00 -2.86
N GLU A 32 2.94 -14.60 -1.67
CA GLU A 32 1.85 -15.42 -1.13
C GLU A 32 0.61 -14.57 -0.82
N PHE A 33 0.81 -13.40 -0.23
CA PHE A 33 -0.26 -12.43 0.04
C PHE A 33 -0.92 -11.93 -1.25
N GLU A 34 -0.14 -11.60 -2.28
CA GLU A 34 -0.65 -11.20 -3.61
C GLU A 34 -1.46 -12.32 -4.28
N HIS A 35 -0.98 -13.57 -4.19
CA HIS A 35 -1.72 -14.72 -4.69
C HIS A 35 -3.05 -14.90 -3.95
N HIS A 36 -3.05 -14.74 -2.63
CA HIS A 36 -4.25 -14.84 -1.81
C HIS A 36 -5.25 -13.72 -2.13
N MET A 37 -4.77 -12.47 -2.25
CA MET A 37 -5.56 -11.29 -2.60
C MET A 37 -6.26 -11.41 -3.97
N SER A 38 -5.70 -12.19 -4.91
CA SER A 38 -6.34 -12.39 -6.21
C SER A 38 -7.64 -13.19 -6.15
N HIS A 39 -7.87 -13.93 -5.05
CA HIS A 39 -9.06 -14.76 -4.83
C HIS A 39 -9.92 -14.29 -3.66
N ASP A 40 -9.40 -13.42 -2.80
CA ASP A 40 -10.04 -12.93 -1.59
C ASP A 40 -10.43 -11.44 -1.70
N ALA A 41 -11.74 -11.19 -1.81
CA ALA A 41 -12.29 -9.84 -1.91
C ALA A 41 -12.25 -9.07 -0.58
N GLU A 42 -12.24 -9.77 0.56
CA GLU A 42 -12.15 -9.15 1.88
C GLU A 42 -10.73 -8.63 2.13
N LEU A 43 -9.72 -9.42 1.76
CA LEU A 43 -8.31 -9.02 1.80
C LEU A 43 -8.07 -7.78 0.92
N LYS A 44 -8.70 -7.75 -0.26
CA LYS A 44 -8.65 -6.60 -1.15
C LYS A 44 -9.30 -5.36 -0.52
N ALA A 45 -10.46 -5.52 0.12
CA ALA A 45 -11.13 -4.43 0.82
C ALA A 45 -10.32 -3.89 2.00
N LEU A 46 -9.59 -4.75 2.73
CA LEU A 46 -8.66 -4.35 3.78
C LEU A 46 -7.55 -3.48 3.20
N VAL A 47 -6.87 -3.93 2.15
CA VAL A 47 -5.82 -3.16 1.44
C VAL A 47 -6.35 -1.82 0.93
N ASP A 48 -7.53 -1.81 0.32
CA ASP A 48 -8.16 -0.57 -0.17
C ASP A 48 -8.53 0.38 0.99
N SER A 49 -8.87 -0.16 2.16
CA SER A 49 -9.15 0.64 3.37
C SER A 49 -7.93 1.39 3.93
N TRP A 50 -6.72 1.05 3.48
CA TRP A 50 -5.48 1.74 3.87
C TRP A 50 -5.22 3.03 3.09
N GLU A 51 -5.81 3.20 1.89
CA GLU A 51 -5.67 4.44 1.10
C GLU A 51 -6.03 5.72 1.89
N PRO A 52 -7.21 5.82 2.53
CA PRO A 52 -7.53 6.99 3.35
C PRO A 52 -6.65 7.11 4.60
N ARG A 53 -6.11 6.00 5.13
CA ARG A 53 -5.25 6.01 6.33
C ARG A 53 -3.88 6.61 6.03
N LEU A 54 -3.37 6.44 4.80
CA LEU A 54 -2.06 6.94 4.36
C LEU A 54 -2.14 8.33 3.70
N THR A 55 -3.33 8.92 3.63
CA THR A 55 -3.50 10.27 3.11
C THR A 55 -2.96 11.27 4.13
N VAL A 56 -1.76 11.78 3.87
CA VAL A 56 -1.18 12.90 4.64
C VAL A 56 -1.71 14.21 4.10
N GLU A 57 -2.06 15.15 4.98
CA GLU A 57 -2.44 16.50 4.57
C GLU A 57 -1.24 17.19 3.88
N PRO A 58 -1.33 17.52 2.58
CA PRO A 58 -0.19 18.04 1.83
C PRO A 58 0.33 19.38 2.38
N ALA A 59 -0.52 20.14 3.06
CA ALA A 59 -0.15 21.43 3.66
C ALA A 59 0.87 21.28 4.81
N LEU A 60 1.01 20.08 5.38
CA LEU A 60 1.98 19.78 6.44
C LEU A 60 3.37 19.41 5.90
N LEU A 61 3.51 19.20 4.59
CA LEU A 61 4.76 18.78 3.97
C LEU A 61 5.40 19.93 3.18
N PRO A 62 6.72 20.16 3.33
CA PRO A 62 7.40 21.15 2.51
C PRO A 62 7.40 20.73 1.04
N VAL A 63 7.06 21.67 0.15
CA VAL A 63 7.10 21.44 -1.30
C VAL A 63 8.55 21.17 -1.74
N GLN A 64 8.80 19.99 -2.31
CA GLN A 64 10.09 19.66 -2.92
C GLN A 64 10.00 19.87 -4.43
N LEU A 65 10.84 20.77 -4.96
CA LEU A 65 10.92 21.01 -6.41
C LEU A 65 11.76 19.91 -7.06
N PRO A 66 11.26 19.23 -8.10
CA PRO A 66 12.08 18.26 -8.82
C PRO A 66 13.25 18.94 -9.55
N PRO A 67 14.36 18.22 -9.80
CA PRO A 67 15.48 18.73 -10.59
C PRO A 67 15.03 19.21 -11.97
N SER A 68 15.61 20.31 -12.44
CA SER A 68 15.37 20.80 -13.80
C SER A 68 15.72 19.71 -14.82
N GLY A 69 14.77 19.41 -15.72
CA GLY A 69 14.94 18.36 -16.73
C GLY A 69 14.35 16.99 -16.39
N LEU A 70 13.85 16.76 -15.17
CA LEU A 70 13.18 15.49 -14.82
C LEU A 70 11.93 15.24 -15.69
N TRP A 71 11.05 16.24 -15.81
CA TRP A 71 9.82 16.12 -16.61
C TRP A 71 10.07 15.83 -18.10
N PRO A 72 11.01 16.53 -18.79
CA PRO A 72 11.44 16.14 -20.12
C PRO A 72 11.91 14.69 -20.23
N ARG A 73 12.70 14.19 -19.27
CA ARG A 73 13.21 12.80 -19.28
C ARG A 73 12.08 11.77 -19.12
N ILE A 74 11.13 12.01 -18.21
CA ILE A 74 9.94 11.16 -18.03
C ILE A 74 9.14 11.08 -19.33
N LYS A 75 8.91 12.22 -19.99
CA LYS A 75 8.21 12.26 -21.29
C LYS A 75 8.93 11.42 -22.35
N CYS A 76 10.25 11.58 -22.50
CA CYS A 76 11.01 10.78 -23.45
C CYS A 76 10.91 9.26 -23.17
N TRP A 77 10.93 8.85 -21.90
CA TRP A 77 10.81 7.44 -21.53
C TRP A 77 9.44 6.85 -21.91
N LEU A 78 8.36 7.58 -21.63
CA LEU A 78 6.99 7.16 -22.01
C LEU A 78 6.80 7.09 -23.54
N HIS A 79 7.50 7.94 -24.29
CA HIS A 79 7.48 7.89 -25.76
C HIS A 79 8.28 6.71 -26.34
N HIS A 80 9.27 6.20 -25.61
CA HIS A 80 10.12 5.09 -26.04
C HIS A 80 9.52 3.70 -25.71
N SER A 81 8.59 3.63 -24.76
CA SER A 81 7.90 2.40 -24.36
C SER A 81 6.64 2.10 -25.21
N ARG A 82 6.58 2.58 -26.45
CA ARG A 82 5.39 2.51 -27.32
C ARG A 82 5.64 1.73 -28.60
#